data_AF-A0AA88V9X0-F1
#
_entry.id   AF-A0AA88V9X0-F1
#
_cell.length_a   1.000
_cell.length_b   1.000
_cell.length_c   1.000
_cell.angle_alpha   90.00
_cell.angle_beta   90.00
_cell.angle_gamma   90.00
#
_symmetry.space_group_name_H-M   'P 1'
#
loop_
_entity.id
_entity.type
_entity.pdbx_description
1 polymer ?
#
loop_
_entity_poly.entity_id
_entity_poly.type
_entity_poly.pdbx_seq_one_letter_code
_entity_poly.pdbx_strand_id
1 'polypeptide(L)'
;MQRAMVTLLALSIPLAFIWFYTTNILIFLGQDRDISIEAGIFIRWMIPSLFAYALLQCLNRFLQTQNIVIPMMVSSGITALLHIVVCWMVVFRFGVGSIGAALANTISNWVNVLLLAIYIKFSPACMETWTGFSKEALHDVLSFLKLAIPSAIMICLEYWSFEMVVLFSGLLPNPKLETSVLSISLNTCWMVYMISVGLGGAIRVSNELDAGRPEGARLAVCVVVVIAILEGTIVGTTTILVRHVWGKLYSNEG
;
A
#
# COMPACT_ATOMS: atom_id res chain seq x y z
N MET A 1 15.78 2.17 -10.04
CA MET A 1 15.25 1.02 -9.26
C MET A 1 16.15 0.62 -8.10
N GLN A 2 17.39 0.16 -8.33
CA GLN A 2 18.26 -0.38 -7.27
C GLN A 2 18.57 0.61 -6.15
N ARG A 3 18.84 1.87 -6.49
CA ARG A 3 19.00 2.95 -5.51
C ARG A 3 17.78 3.08 -4.59
N ALA A 4 16.57 3.04 -5.15
CA ALA A 4 15.34 3.07 -4.35
C ALA A 4 15.20 1.81 -3.47
N MET A 5 15.55 0.62 -3.97
CA MET A 5 15.54 -0.61 -3.16
C MET A 5 16.47 -0.49 -1.95
N VAL A 6 17.71 -0.05 -2.16
CA VAL A 6 18.67 0.13 -1.05
C VAL A 6 18.16 1.17 -0.06
N THR A 7 17.70 2.34 -0.55
CA THR A 7 17.18 3.40 0.31
C THR A 7 15.98 2.94 1.13
N LEU A 8 15.00 2.28 0.51
CA LEU A 8 13.80 1.82 1.22
C LEU A 8 14.09 0.66 2.17
N LEU A 9 15.00 -0.25 1.83
CA LEU A 9 15.46 -1.29 2.76
C LEU A 9 16.19 -0.67 3.96
N ALA A 10 17.05 0.31 3.73
CA ALA A 10 17.74 1.03 4.81
C ALA A 10 16.76 1.79 5.71
N LEU A 11 15.74 2.44 5.15
CA LEU A 11 14.67 3.10 5.90
C LEU A 11 13.72 2.12 6.61
N SER A 12 13.60 0.89 6.11
CA SER A 12 12.82 -0.16 6.77
C SER A 12 13.45 -0.60 8.09
N ILE A 13 14.76 -0.39 8.29
CA ILE A 13 15.46 -0.73 9.55
C ILE A 13 14.96 0.13 10.73
N PRO A 14 15.04 1.48 10.71
CA PRO A 14 14.51 2.27 11.82
C PRO A 14 13.00 2.09 12.01
N LEU A 15 12.24 1.88 10.92
CA LEU A 15 10.81 1.55 11.02
C LEU A 15 10.57 0.21 11.72
N ALA A 16 11.38 -0.81 11.43
CA ALA A 16 11.32 -2.10 12.12
C ALA A 16 11.64 -1.96 13.61
N PHE A 17 12.57 -1.09 14.00
CA PHE A 17 12.80 -0.76 15.41
C PHE A 17 11.57 -0.13 16.07
N ILE A 18 10.91 0.82 15.40
CA ILE A 18 9.65 1.41 15.90
C ILE A 18 8.58 0.33 16.07
N TRP A 19 8.41 -0.54 15.06
CA TRP A 19 7.47 -1.67 15.08
C TRP A 19 7.76 -2.68 16.20
N PHE A 20 9.03 -2.90 16.50
CA PHE A 20 9.43 -3.79 17.59
C PHE A 20 8.97 -3.27 18.96
N TYR A 21 8.98 -1.95 19.15
CA TYR A 21 8.58 -1.28 20.39
C TYR A 21 7.10 -0.89 20.45
N THR A 22 6.26 -1.30 19.49
CA THR A 22 4.86 -0.88 19.43
C THR A 22 4.08 -1.14 20.72
N THR A 23 4.26 -2.28 21.40
CA THR A 23 3.61 -2.52 22.71
C THR A 23 3.90 -1.41 23.72
N ASN A 24 5.18 -1.03 23.85
CA ASN A 24 5.60 -0.02 24.82
C ASN A 24 5.09 1.37 24.43
N ILE A 25 5.11 1.67 23.13
CA ILE A 25 4.61 2.93 22.60
C ILE A 25 3.11 3.06 22.90
N LEU A 26 2.31 2.03 22.64
CA LEU A 26 0.87 2.05 22.89
C LEU A 26 0.53 2.18 24.38
N ILE A 27 1.22 1.41 25.24
CA ILE A 27 1.06 1.53 26.71
C ILE A 27 1.43 2.94 27.18
N PHE A 28 2.52 3.51 26.67
CA PHE A 28 2.94 4.87 26.99
C PHE A 28 1.91 5.92 26.57
N LEU A 29 1.22 5.71 25.45
CA LEU A 29 0.12 6.55 24.97
C LEU A 29 -1.21 6.30 25.71
N GLY A 30 -1.23 5.47 26.75
CA GLY A 30 -2.40 5.21 27.58
C GLY A 30 -3.39 4.21 27.02
N GLN A 31 -3.00 3.39 26.02
CA GLN A 31 -3.84 2.31 25.52
C GLN A 31 -3.93 1.15 26.51
N ASP A 32 -5.00 0.36 26.39
CA ASP A 32 -5.17 -0.85 27.19
C ASP A 32 -3.97 -1.80 27.05
N ARG A 33 -3.57 -2.40 28.17
CA ARG A 33 -2.34 -3.19 28.25
C ARG A 33 -2.42 -4.46 27.41
N ASP A 34 -3.54 -5.17 27.47
CA ASP A 34 -3.70 -6.45 26.78
C ASP A 34 -3.82 -6.22 25.27
N ILE A 35 -4.58 -5.19 24.85
CA ILE A 35 -4.65 -4.75 23.45
C ILE A 35 -3.26 -4.36 22.92
N SER A 36 -2.49 -3.61 23.71
CA SER A 36 -1.14 -3.16 23.32
C SER A 36 -0.15 -4.31 23.16
N ILE A 37 -0.27 -5.34 24.01
CA ILE A 37 0.56 -6.56 23.92
C ILE A 37 0.24 -7.31 22.63
N GLU A 38 -1.04 -7.58 22.36
CA GLU A 38 -1.46 -8.31 21.16
C GLU A 38 -1.10 -7.55 19.86
N ALA A 39 -1.33 -6.23 19.83
CA ALA A 39 -0.96 -5.39 18.69
C ALA A 39 0.56 -5.43 18.42
N GLY A 40 1.38 -5.35 19.47
CA GLY A 40 2.82 -5.42 19.31
C GLY A 40 3.35 -6.81 18.93
N ILE A 41 2.72 -7.89 19.41
CA ILE A 41 3.02 -9.25 18.91
C ILE A 41 2.75 -9.31 17.41
N PHE A 42 1.55 -8.91 16.97
CA PHE A 42 1.17 -8.92 15.56
C PHE A 42 2.15 -8.11 14.69
N ILE A 43 2.46 -6.87 15.10
CA ILE A 43 3.34 -5.97 14.34
C ILE A 43 4.78 -6.50 14.28
N ARG A 44 5.30 -7.10 15.35
CA ARG A 44 6.63 -7.75 15.33
C ARG A 44 6.70 -8.85 14.29
N TRP A 45 5.66 -9.67 14.18
CA TRP A 45 5.59 -10.72 13.16
C TRP A 45 5.37 -10.17 11.75
N MET A 46 4.92 -8.93 11.59
CA MET A 46 4.85 -8.24 10.30
C MET A 46 6.18 -7.59 9.88
N ILE A 47 7.20 -7.48 10.74
CA ILE A 47 8.48 -6.85 10.39
C ILE A 47 9.09 -7.41 9.10
N PRO A 48 9.14 -8.74 8.85
CA PRO A 48 9.68 -9.24 7.59
C PRO A 48 8.84 -8.83 6.36
N SER A 49 7.53 -8.62 6.54
CA SER A 49 6.62 -8.11 5.51
C SER A 49 6.96 -6.67 5.12
N LEU A 50 7.43 -5.84 6.06
CA LEU A 50 7.87 -4.47 5.79
C LEU A 50 8.95 -4.42 4.70
N PHE A 51 9.97 -5.28 4.83
CA PHE A 51 11.06 -5.38 3.85
C PHE A 51 10.58 -5.93 2.49
N ALA A 52 9.69 -6.93 2.51
CA ALA A 52 9.07 -7.44 1.29
C ALA A 52 8.30 -6.34 0.56
N TYR A 53 7.52 -5.55 1.30
CA TYR A 53 6.72 -4.47 0.74
C TYR A 53 7.60 -3.35 0.15
N ALA A 54 8.70 -2.99 0.80
CA ALA A 54 9.69 -2.05 0.26
C ALA A 54 10.25 -2.50 -1.10
N LEU A 55 10.58 -3.79 -1.24
CA LEU A 55 11.03 -4.36 -2.50
C LEU A 55 9.91 -4.42 -3.54
N LEU A 56 8.72 -4.84 -3.14
CA LEU A 56 7.55 -4.96 -4.00
C LEU A 56 7.19 -3.62 -4.64
N GLN A 57 7.20 -2.53 -3.86
CA GLN A 57 6.95 -1.18 -4.37
C GLN A 57 8.00 -0.78 -5.42
N CYS A 58 9.28 -1.07 -5.19
CA CYS A 58 10.33 -0.81 -6.17
C CYS A 58 10.15 -1.60 -7.47
N LEU A 59 9.79 -2.89 -7.38
CA LEU A 59 9.55 -3.77 -8.52
C LEU A 59 8.34 -3.30 -9.34
N ASN A 60 7.24 -3.00 -8.67
CA ASN A 60 6.03 -2.47 -9.29
C ASN A 60 6.29 -1.15 -10.00
N ARG A 61 6.97 -0.20 -9.34
CA ARG A 61 7.29 1.09 -9.96
C ARG A 61 8.20 0.93 -11.17
N PHE A 62 9.19 0.04 -11.12
CA PHE A 62 10.06 -0.25 -12.26
C PHE A 62 9.29 -0.75 -13.50
N LEU A 63 8.32 -1.65 -13.30
CA LEU A 63 7.49 -2.16 -14.39
C LEU A 63 6.48 -1.12 -14.87
N GLN A 64 5.83 -0.39 -13.94
CA GLN A 64 4.85 0.65 -14.28
C GLN A 64 5.45 1.79 -15.10
N THR A 65 6.67 2.24 -14.79
CA THR A 65 7.33 3.33 -15.55
C THR A 65 7.57 2.94 -17.01
N GLN A 66 7.67 1.64 -17.29
CA GLN A 66 7.84 1.09 -18.64
C GLN A 66 6.50 0.69 -19.29
N ASN A 67 5.36 1.01 -18.65
CA ASN A 67 4.02 0.57 -19.05
C ASN A 67 3.83 -0.97 -19.09
N ILE A 68 4.63 -1.72 -18.32
CA ILE A 68 4.56 -3.19 -18.25
C ILE A 68 3.62 -3.59 -17.09
N VAL A 69 2.31 -3.62 -17.35
CA VAL A 69 1.29 -3.81 -16.28
C VAL A 69 0.77 -5.24 -16.15
N ILE A 70 0.80 -6.04 -17.22
CA ILE A 70 0.25 -7.41 -17.23
C ILE A 70 0.94 -8.34 -16.21
N PRO A 71 2.29 -8.38 -16.11
CA PRO A 71 2.95 -9.23 -15.13
C PRO A 71 2.61 -8.86 -13.69
N MET A 72 2.42 -7.57 -13.42
CA MET A 72 1.99 -7.07 -12.10
C MET A 72 0.57 -7.51 -11.76
N MET A 73 -0.33 -7.48 -12.74
CA MET A 73 -1.70 -7.96 -12.59
C MET A 73 -1.72 -9.46 -12.29
N VAL A 74 -0.98 -10.24 -13.08
CA VAL A 74 -0.91 -11.70 -12.95
C VAL A 74 -0.26 -12.09 -11.63
N SER A 75 0.86 -11.46 -11.24
CA SER A 75 1.53 -11.77 -9.98
C SER A 75 0.64 -11.46 -8.78
N SER A 76 -0.05 -10.30 -8.81
CA SER A 76 -0.99 -9.92 -7.75
C SER A 76 -2.18 -10.86 -7.67
N GLY A 77 -2.73 -11.30 -8.79
CA GLY A 77 -3.80 -12.30 -8.84
C GLY A 77 -3.38 -13.66 -8.27
N ILE A 78 -2.21 -14.16 -8.66
CA ILE A 78 -1.64 -15.40 -8.10
C ILE A 78 -1.42 -15.26 -6.60
N THR A 79 -0.81 -14.17 -6.16
CA THR A 79 -0.56 -13.89 -4.74
C THR A 79 -1.87 -13.82 -3.97
N ALA A 80 -2.92 -13.18 -4.48
CA ALA A 80 -4.22 -13.08 -3.81
C ALA A 80 -4.88 -14.46 -3.64
N LEU A 81 -4.86 -15.31 -4.67
CA LEU A 81 -5.40 -16.67 -4.60
C LEU A 81 -4.62 -17.52 -3.60
N LEU A 82 -3.29 -17.46 -3.64
CA LEU A 82 -2.42 -18.16 -2.69
C LEU A 82 -2.63 -17.64 -1.26
N HIS A 83 -2.83 -16.32 -1.09
CA HIS A 83 -3.04 -15.70 0.21
C HIS A 83 -4.24 -16.31 0.93
N ILE A 84 -5.35 -16.59 0.22
CA ILE A 84 -6.53 -17.26 0.80
C ILE A 84 -6.14 -18.63 1.38
N VAL A 85 -5.41 -19.43 0.61
CA VAL A 85 -4.98 -20.78 1.03
C VAL A 85 -4.00 -20.71 2.20
N VAL A 86 -3.03 -19.80 2.15
CA VAL A 86 -2.03 -19.60 3.21
C VAL A 86 -2.70 -19.09 4.49
N CYS A 87 -3.58 -18.11 4.41
CA CYS A 87 -4.37 -17.65 5.55
C CYS A 87 -5.17 -18.79 6.16
N TRP A 88 -5.85 -19.61 5.34
CA TRP A 88 -6.62 -20.74 5.85
C TRP A 88 -5.73 -21.76 6.60
N MET A 89 -4.60 -22.13 6.00
CA MET A 89 -3.67 -23.08 6.61
C MET A 89 -3.08 -22.53 7.90
N VAL A 90 -2.55 -21.30 7.87
CA VAL A 90 -1.80 -20.78 9.00
C VAL A 90 -2.74 -20.36 10.13
N VAL A 91 -3.83 -19.65 9.85
CA VAL A 91 -4.75 -19.18 10.89
C VAL A 91 -5.57 -20.33 11.48
N PHE A 92 -6.22 -21.15 10.63
CA PHE A 92 -7.18 -22.16 11.11
C PHE A 92 -6.57 -23.54 11.27
N ARG A 93 -5.79 -24.02 10.31
CA ARG A 93 -5.26 -25.40 10.37
C ARG A 93 -4.15 -25.55 11.40
N PHE A 94 -3.24 -24.58 11.49
CA PHE A 94 -2.16 -24.56 12.50
C PHE A 94 -2.55 -23.85 13.80
N GLY A 95 -3.70 -23.16 13.84
CA GLY A 95 -4.25 -22.56 15.06
C GLY A 95 -3.42 -21.41 15.64
N VAL A 96 -2.58 -20.74 14.83
CA VAL A 96 -1.69 -19.66 15.30
C VAL A 96 -2.35 -18.26 15.27
N GLY A 97 -3.66 -18.17 15.07
CA GLY A 97 -4.45 -16.96 15.30
C GLY A 97 -3.93 -15.71 14.55
N SER A 98 -3.80 -14.59 15.27
CA SER A 98 -3.34 -13.29 14.73
C SER A 98 -1.91 -13.34 14.19
N ILE A 99 -1.01 -14.07 14.85
CA ILE A 99 0.35 -14.34 14.36
C ILE A 99 0.29 -15.02 13.00
N GLY A 100 -0.65 -15.94 12.83
CA GLY A 100 -0.89 -16.62 11.55
C GLY A 100 -1.25 -15.67 10.41
N ALA A 101 -2.06 -14.66 10.68
CA ALA A 101 -2.40 -13.63 9.70
C ALA A 101 -1.17 -12.77 9.32
N ALA A 102 -0.34 -12.39 10.30
CA ALA A 102 0.91 -11.66 10.03
C ALA A 102 1.90 -12.48 9.17
N LEU A 103 2.04 -13.77 9.48
CA LEU A 103 2.86 -14.71 8.70
C LEU A 103 2.31 -14.91 7.28
N ALA A 104 1.00 -15.10 7.13
CA ALA A 104 0.38 -15.27 5.82
C ALA A 104 0.60 -14.05 4.93
N ASN A 105 0.48 -12.84 5.48
CA ASN A 105 0.77 -11.59 4.77
C ASN A 105 2.25 -11.52 4.36
N THR A 106 3.16 -11.82 5.29
CA THR A 106 4.60 -11.88 5.01
C THR A 106 4.92 -12.84 3.86
N ILE A 107 4.41 -14.08 3.91
CA ILE A 107 4.62 -15.09 2.86
C ILE A 107 4.10 -14.57 1.51
N SER A 108 2.90 -13.97 1.51
CA SER A 108 2.24 -13.51 0.27
C SER A 108 3.02 -12.37 -0.39
N ASN A 109 3.52 -11.42 0.40
CA ASN A 109 4.34 -10.33 -0.12
C ASN A 109 5.67 -10.84 -0.68
N TRP A 110 6.34 -11.77 0.00
CA TRP A 110 7.56 -12.38 -0.52
C TRP A 110 7.32 -13.19 -1.79
N VAL A 111 6.21 -13.93 -1.89
CA VAL A 111 5.82 -14.62 -3.13
C VAL A 111 5.66 -13.60 -4.27
N ASN A 112 4.99 -12.48 -4.05
CA ASN A 112 4.81 -11.46 -5.08
C ASN A 112 6.15 -10.82 -5.50
N VAL A 113 7.02 -10.53 -4.54
CA VAL A 113 8.41 -10.07 -4.80
C VAL A 113 9.16 -11.07 -5.67
N LEU A 114 9.09 -12.36 -5.35
CA LEU A 114 9.78 -13.41 -6.12
C LEU A 114 9.21 -13.53 -7.53
N LEU A 115 7.90 -13.54 -7.70
CA LEU A 115 7.25 -13.60 -9.02
C LEU A 115 7.70 -12.45 -9.92
N LEU A 116 7.69 -11.21 -9.41
CA LEU A 116 8.11 -10.04 -10.17
C LEU A 116 9.62 -10.01 -10.41
N ALA A 117 10.43 -10.42 -9.43
CA ALA A 117 11.88 -10.50 -9.60
C ALA A 117 12.28 -11.54 -10.65
N ILE A 118 11.61 -12.70 -10.68
CA ILE A 118 11.77 -13.72 -11.73
C ILE A 118 11.39 -13.13 -13.08
N TYR A 119 10.23 -12.47 -13.19
CA TYR A 119 9.81 -11.85 -14.44
C TYR A 119 10.83 -10.82 -14.95
N ILE A 120 11.28 -9.89 -14.10
CA ILE A 120 12.24 -8.84 -14.47
C ILE A 120 13.58 -9.45 -14.90
N LYS A 121 14.03 -10.53 -14.24
CA LYS A 121 15.31 -11.17 -14.56
C LYS A 121 15.30 -11.90 -15.90
N PHE A 122 14.18 -12.51 -16.29
CA PHE A 122 14.12 -13.39 -17.46
C PHE A 122 13.34 -12.81 -18.65
N SER A 123 12.56 -11.75 -18.45
CA SER A 123 11.76 -11.16 -19.53
C SER A 123 12.63 -10.35 -20.49
N PRO A 124 12.55 -10.59 -21.81
CA PRO A 124 13.22 -9.77 -22.81
C PRO A 124 12.83 -8.28 -22.71
N ALA A 125 11.61 -7.98 -22.26
CA ALA A 125 11.10 -6.62 -22.11
C ALA A 125 11.87 -5.80 -21.05
N CYS A 126 12.58 -6.46 -20.14
CA CYS A 126 13.36 -5.80 -19.10
C CYS A 126 14.88 -5.91 -19.31
N MET A 127 15.34 -6.56 -20.39
CA MET A 127 16.76 -6.86 -20.58
C MET A 127 17.63 -5.60 -20.74
N GLU A 128 17.11 -4.60 -21.47
CA GLU A 128 17.79 -3.30 -21.67
C GLU A 128 17.77 -2.42 -20.40
N THR A 129 16.75 -2.57 -19.55
CA THR A 129 16.54 -1.71 -18.38
C THR A 129 17.02 -2.33 -17.07
N TRP A 130 17.22 -3.65 -17.03
CA TRP A 130 17.75 -4.39 -15.90
C TRP A 130 19.08 -5.07 -16.25
N THR A 131 20.18 -4.39 -15.94
CA THR A 131 21.56 -4.88 -16.19
C THR A 131 22.19 -5.62 -15.01
N GLY A 132 21.38 -5.99 -14.00
CA GLY A 132 21.86 -6.65 -12.78
C GLY A 132 22.39 -5.66 -11.73
N PHE A 133 22.71 -6.16 -10.54
CA PHE A 133 23.08 -5.34 -9.39
C PHE A 133 24.41 -4.59 -9.59
N SER A 134 24.40 -3.27 -9.37
CA SER A 134 25.58 -2.41 -9.48
C SER A 134 25.81 -1.58 -8.21
N LYS A 135 27.08 -1.31 -7.89
CA LYS A 135 27.48 -0.38 -6.81
C LYS A 135 27.09 1.07 -7.08
N GLU A 136 26.76 1.40 -8.33
CA GLU A 136 26.19 2.70 -8.70
C GLU A 136 24.88 2.98 -7.96
N ALA A 137 24.16 1.95 -7.52
CA ALA A 137 22.95 2.10 -6.70
C ALA A 137 23.20 2.84 -5.37
N LEU A 138 24.44 2.82 -4.86
CA LEU A 138 24.84 3.52 -3.64
C LEU A 138 25.24 4.97 -3.89
N HIS A 139 25.42 5.37 -5.15
CA HIS A 139 25.77 6.73 -5.50
C HIS A 139 24.53 7.62 -5.57
N ASP A 140 24.71 8.88 -5.15
CA ASP A 140 23.70 9.94 -5.28
C ASP A 140 22.35 9.63 -4.56
N VAL A 141 22.42 8.86 -3.48
CA VAL A 141 21.27 8.54 -2.60
C VAL A 141 20.67 9.80 -1.99
N LEU A 142 21.49 10.80 -1.66
CA LEU A 142 21.03 12.07 -1.10
C LEU A 142 20.13 12.85 -2.08
N SER A 143 20.45 12.85 -3.37
CA SER A 143 19.60 13.51 -4.37
C SER A 143 18.26 12.79 -4.54
N PHE A 144 18.26 11.46 -4.48
CA PHE A 144 17.02 10.68 -4.42
C PHE A 144 16.19 11.03 -3.16
N LEU A 145 16.83 11.12 -1.99
CA LEU A 145 16.14 11.47 -0.74
C LEU A 145 15.56 12.89 -0.74
N LYS A 146 16.23 13.87 -1.37
CA LYS A 146 15.71 15.24 -1.51
C LYS A 146 14.36 15.29 -2.22
N LEU A 147 14.09 14.36 -3.14
CA LEU A 147 12.80 14.24 -3.83
C LEU A 147 11.84 13.31 -3.07
N ALA A 148 12.35 12.19 -2.56
CA ALA A 148 11.52 11.19 -1.90
C ALA A 148 10.93 11.68 -0.57
N ILE A 149 11.67 12.45 0.23
CA ILE A 149 11.23 12.92 1.55
C ILE A 149 10.01 13.85 1.44
N PRO A 150 10.00 14.91 0.61
CA PRO A 150 8.82 15.75 0.44
C PRO A 150 7.59 14.96 -0.03
N SER A 151 7.76 14.05 -0.99
CA SER A 151 6.66 13.20 -1.47
C SER A 151 6.14 12.27 -0.37
N ALA A 152 7.04 11.67 0.42
CA ALA A 152 6.67 10.83 1.55
C ALA A 152 5.92 11.62 2.63
N ILE A 153 6.38 12.82 2.97
CA ILE A 153 5.71 13.70 3.96
C ILE A 153 4.32 14.10 3.46
N MET A 154 4.17 14.49 2.19
CA MET A 154 2.89 14.87 1.61
C MET A 154 1.86 13.73 1.74
N ILE A 155 2.25 12.52 1.34
CA ILE A 155 1.40 11.34 1.44
C ILE A 155 1.15 11.00 2.91
N CYS A 156 2.18 10.87 3.75
CA CYS A 156 2.00 10.53 5.16
C CYS A 156 1.11 11.52 5.92
N LEU A 157 1.23 12.82 5.66
CA LEU A 157 0.37 13.83 6.29
C LEU A 157 -1.10 13.68 5.89
N GLU A 158 -1.38 13.33 4.65
CA GLU A 158 -2.73 13.02 4.19
C GLU A 158 -3.31 11.81 4.96
N TYR A 159 -2.59 10.69 5.01
CA TYR A 159 -3.03 9.50 5.73
C TYR A 159 -3.16 9.73 7.24
N TRP A 160 -2.18 10.37 7.88
CA TRP A 160 -2.24 10.69 9.31
C TRP A 160 -3.37 11.64 9.63
N SER A 161 -3.70 12.58 8.74
CA SER A 161 -4.84 13.48 8.93
C SER A 161 -6.15 12.68 8.94
N PHE A 162 -6.34 11.71 8.05
CA PHE A 162 -7.50 10.82 8.09
C PHE A 162 -7.58 10.00 9.38
N GLU A 163 -6.46 9.43 9.83
CA GLU A 163 -6.40 8.68 11.10
C GLU A 163 -6.73 9.57 12.30
N MET A 164 -6.31 10.84 12.30
CA MET A 164 -6.69 11.80 13.34
C MET A 164 -8.19 12.08 13.34
N VAL A 165 -8.84 12.16 12.17
CA VAL A 165 -10.31 12.32 12.10
C VAL A 165 -11.02 11.09 12.68
N VAL A 166 -10.53 9.87 12.40
CA VAL A 166 -11.03 8.63 13.01
C VAL A 166 -10.84 8.61 14.53
N LEU A 167 -9.67 9.03 15.00
CA LEU A 167 -9.39 9.13 16.42
C LEU A 167 -10.36 10.10 17.11
N PHE A 168 -10.60 11.26 16.51
CA PHE A 168 -11.51 12.27 17.05
C PHE A 168 -12.99 11.88 16.94
N SER A 169 -13.40 11.08 15.96
CA SER A 169 -14.79 10.57 15.91
C SER A 169 -15.11 9.68 17.11
N GLY A 170 -14.10 9.04 17.70
CA GLY A 170 -14.22 8.29 18.96
C GLY A 170 -14.56 9.15 20.19
N LEU A 171 -14.52 10.48 20.08
CA LEU A 171 -14.91 11.42 21.15
C LEU A 171 -16.32 11.99 20.96
N LEU A 172 -17.03 11.62 19.88
CA LEU A 172 -18.39 12.09 19.60
C LEU A 172 -19.43 11.40 20.50
N PRO A 173 -20.65 11.97 20.62
CA PRO A 173 -21.69 11.47 21.54
C PRO A 173 -22.08 10.00 21.34
N ASN A 174 -21.95 9.48 20.11
CA ASN A 174 -22.14 8.06 19.80
C ASN A 174 -20.86 7.47 19.18
N PRO A 175 -19.81 7.24 19.98
CA PRO A 175 -18.47 6.99 19.46
C PRO A 175 -18.37 5.67 18.69
N LYS A 176 -19.18 4.66 19.06
CA LYS A 176 -19.26 3.38 18.34
C LYS A 176 -19.86 3.56 16.95
N LEU A 177 -20.98 4.27 16.83
CA LEU A 177 -21.64 4.48 15.55
C LEU A 177 -20.79 5.39 14.64
N GLU A 178 -20.36 6.53 15.15
CA GLU A 178 -19.64 7.54 14.36
C GLU A 178 -18.29 7.03 13.87
N THR A 179 -17.52 6.35 14.74
CA THR A 179 -16.24 5.75 14.33
C THR A 179 -16.45 4.65 13.32
N SER A 180 -17.45 3.79 13.51
CA SER A 180 -17.73 2.70 12.55
C SER A 180 -18.13 3.26 11.18
N VAL A 181 -19.04 4.25 11.13
CA VAL A 181 -19.47 4.89 9.88
C VAL A 181 -18.29 5.58 9.19
N LEU A 182 -17.46 6.29 9.95
CA LEU A 182 -16.29 6.96 9.39
C LEU A 182 -15.24 5.96 8.88
N SER A 183 -14.95 4.89 9.61
CA SER A 183 -14.03 3.83 9.17
C SER A 183 -14.54 3.13 7.90
N ILE A 184 -15.83 2.83 7.81
CA ILE A 184 -16.46 2.27 6.60
C ILE A 184 -16.32 3.24 5.42
N SER A 185 -16.60 4.52 5.67
CA SER A 185 -16.51 5.57 4.65
C SER A 185 -15.09 5.72 4.15
N LEU A 186 -14.10 5.79 5.04
CA LEU A 186 -12.69 5.88 4.68
C LEU A 186 -12.19 4.63 3.96
N ASN A 187 -12.57 3.43 4.40
CA ASN A 187 -12.19 2.20 3.70
C ASN A 187 -12.77 2.17 2.27
N THR A 188 -14.01 2.64 2.10
CA THR A 188 -14.64 2.80 0.79
C THR A 188 -13.88 3.83 -0.06
N CYS A 189 -13.54 5.00 0.50
CA CYS A 189 -12.71 6.00 -0.16
C CYS A 189 -11.34 5.44 -0.56
N TRP A 190 -10.71 4.62 0.27
CA TRP A 190 -9.42 4.00 -0.05
C TRP A 190 -9.53 3.01 -1.20
N MET A 191 -10.58 2.19 -1.24
CA MET A 191 -10.83 1.25 -2.33
C MET A 191 -10.96 1.98 -3.69
N VAL A 192 -11.67 3.09 -3.68
CA VAL A 192 -11.92 3.99 -4.82
C VAL A 192 -10.61 4.67 -5.25
N TYR A 193 -9.87 5.22 -4.27
CA TYR A 193 -8.56 5.82 -4.49
C TYR A 193 -7.57 4.86 -5.16
N MET A 194 -7.60 3.56 -4.83
CA MET A 194 -6.73 2.56 -5.48
C MET A 194 -7.00 2.40 -6.98
N ILE A 195 -8.25 2.59 -7.44
CA ILE A 195 -8.58 2.60 -8.87
C ILE A 195 -7.87 3.78 -9.54
N SER A 196 -7.98 4.97 -8.95
CA SER A 196 -7.34 6.19 -9.45
C SER A 196 -5.81 6.09 -9.48
N VAL A 197 -5.19 5.55 -8.44
CA VAL A 197 -3.72 5.30 -8.41
C VAL A 197 -3.31 4.28 -9.46
N GLY A 198 -4.13 3.25 -9.68
CA GLY A 198 -3.90 2.20 -10.68
C GLY A 198 -3.84 2.72 -12.12
N LEU A 199 -4.49 3.84 -12.43
CA LEU A 199 -4.45 4.46 -13.76
C LEU A 199 -3.08 5.04 -14.13
N GLY A 200 -2.16 5.17 -13.17
CA GLY A 200 -0.78 5.57 -13.44
C GLY A 200 -0.62 6.97 -14.02
N GLY A 201 -1.57 7.88 -13.74
CA GLY A 201 -1.62 9.21 -14.34
C GLY A 201 -0.32 10.01 -14.22
N ALA A 202 0.24 10.07 -13.01
CA ALA A 202 1.51 10.75 -12.76
C ALA A 202 2.68 10.15 -13.55
N ILE A 203 2.72 8.82 -13.70
CA ILE A 203 3.77 8.13 -14.47
C ILE A 203 3.64 8.49 -15.95
N ARG A 204 2.42 8.52 -16.49
CA ARG A 204 2.20 8.87 -17.89
C ARG A 204 2.55 10.33 -18.18
N VAL A 205 2.21 11.25 -17.28
CA VAL A 205 2.63 12.66 -17.38
C VAL A 205 4.15 12.77 -17.34
N SER A 206 4.83 12.08 -16.41
CA SER A 206 6.30 12.06 -16.34
C SER A 206 6.90 11.55 -17.65
N ASN A 207 6.44 10.41 -18.16
CA ASN A 207 6.97 9.80 -19.38
C ASN A 207 6.81 10.70 -20.62
N GLU A 208 5.71 11.45 -20.73
CA GLU A 208 5.51 12.40 -21.83
C GLU A 208 6.41 13.64 -21.68
N LEU A 209 6.59 14.16 -20.47
CA LEU A 209 7.51 15.27 -20.19
C LEU A 209 8.97 14.86 -20.43
N ASP A 210 9.38 13.68 -19.97
CA ASP A 210 10.72 13.13 -20.16
C ASP A 210 11.03 12.89 -21.65
N ALA A 211 10.00 12.62 -22.46
CA ALA A 211 10.11 12.50 -23.91
C ALA A 211 10.01 13.85 -24.65
N GLY A 212 9.95 14.98 -23.95
CA GLY A 212 9.85 16.32 -24.56
C GLY A 212 8.51 16.58 -25.26
N ARG A 213 7.43 15.90 -24.85
CA ARG A 213 6.09 15.98 -25.46
C ARG A 213 5.09 16.71 -24.54
N PRO A 214 5.12 18.05 -24.46
CA PRO A 214 4.27 18.83 -23.56
C PRO A 214 2.77 18.68 -23.85
N GLU A 215 2.39 18.57 -25.12
CA GLU A 215 0.99 18.32 -25.50
C GLU A 215 0.51 16.93 -25.05
N GLY A 216 1.39 15.92 -25.13
CA GLY A 216 1.12 14.58 -24.60
C GLY A 216 0.93 14.58 -23.09
N ALA A 217 1.77 15.33 -22.37
CA ALA A 217 1.65 15.51 -20.93
C ALA A 217 0.34 16.22 -20.55
N ARG A 218 -0.05 17.28 -21.28
CA ARG A 218 -1.31 17.99 -21.07
C ARG A 218 -2.52 17.10 -21.30
N LEU A 219 -2.49 16.30 -22.38
CA LEU A 219 -3.53 15.31 -22.65
C LEU A 219 -3.61 14.26 -21.54
N ALA A 220 -2.47 13.75 -21.06
CA ALA A 220 -2.43 12.79 -19.96
C ALA A 220 -3.06 13.36 -18.68
N VAL A 221 -2.76 14.62 -18.33
CA VAL A 221 -3.42 15.31 -17.20
C VAL A 221 -4.93 15.40 -17.42
N CYS A 222 -5.37 15.84 -18.60
CA CYS A 222 -6.79 16.00 -18.91
C CYS A 222 -7.54 14.67 -18.80
N VAL A 223 -7.02 13.60 -19.38
CA VAL A 223 -7.60 12.26 -19.31
C VAL A 223 -7.71 11.78 -17.86
N VAL A 224 -6.65 11.94 -17.05
CA VAL A 224 -6.64 11.51 -15.65
C VAL A 224 -7.69 12.28 -14.83
N VAL A 225 -7.82 13.59 -15.04
CA VAL A 225 -8.82 14.42 -14.36
C VAL A 225 -10.24 14.00 -14.76
N VAL A 226 -10.50 13.77 -16.05
CA VAL A 226 -11.82 13.33 -16.52
C VAL A 226 -12.17 11.96 -15.94
N ILE A 227 -11.23 11.00 -15.95
CA ILE A 227 -11.48 9.68 -15.38
C ILE A 227 -11.73 9.80 -13.87
N ALA A 228 -10.95 10.60 -13.13
CA ALA A 228 -11.15 10.79 -11.69
C ALA A 228 -12.52 11.42 -11.37
N ILE A 229 -12.99 12.39 -12.16
CA ILE A 229 -14.33 12.98 -11.99
C ILE A 229 -15.42 11.94 -12.26
N LEU A 230 -15.30 11.18 -13.35
CA LEU A 230 -16.27 10.14 -13.71
C LEU A 230 -16.32 9.04 -12.63
N GLU A 231 -15.15 8.58 -12.20
CA GLU A 231 -14.99 7.56 -11.15
C GLU A 231 -15.59 8.04 -9.83
N GLY A 232 -15.22 9.24 -9.36
CA GLY A 232 -15.80 9.82 -8.14
C GLY A 232 -17.31 10.02 -8.22
N THR A 233 -17.84 10.37 -9.40
CA THR A 233 -19.29 10.53 -9.61
C THR A 233 -20.01 9.18 -9.55
N ILE A 234 -19.47 8.15 -10.22
CA ILE A 234 -20.03 6.79 -10.23
C ILE A 234 -20.03 6.23 -8.82
N VAL A 235 -18.91 6.35 -8.11
CA VAL A 235 -18.74 5.87 -6.75
C VAL A 235 -19.66 6.61 -5.79
N GLY A 236 -19.69 7.94 -5.84
CA GLY A 236 -20.57 8.74 -5.00
C GLY A 236 -22.04 8.39 -5.21
N THR A 237 -22.46 8.27 -6.48
CA THR A 237 -23.83 7.89 -6.83
C THR A 237 -24.16 6.48 -6.33
N THR A 238 -23.26 5.51 -6.56
CA THR A 238 -23.43 4.13 -6.11
C THR A 238 -23.58 4.07 -4.59
N THR A 239 -22.68 4.70 -3.84
CA THR A 239 -22.72 4.74 -2.37
C THR A 239 -24.03 5.35 -1.85
N ILE A 240 -24.54 6.41 -2.49
CA ILE A 240 -25.84 7.00 -2.13
C ILE A 240 -26.99 6.02 -2.42
N LEU A 241 -26.97 5.33 -3.55
CA LEU A 241 -28.01 4.37 -3.93
C LEU A 241 -28.02 3.14 -3.01
N VAL A 242 -26.84 2.64 -2.62
CA VAL A 242 -26.72 1.46 -1.75
C VAL A 242 -26.73 1.78 -0.27
N ARG A 243 -26.86 3.05 0.15
CA ARG A 243 -26.73 3.50 1.56
C ARG A 243 -27.57 2.71 2.57
N HIS A 244 -28.73 2.21 2.16
CA HIS A 244 -29.64 1.43 3.02
C HIS A 244 -29.23 -0.04 3.19
N VAL A 245 -28.37 -0.55 2.29
CA VAL A 245 -27.85 -1.92 2.31
C VAL A 245 -26.40 -1.94 2.81
N TRP A 246 -25.62 -0.89 2.50
CA TRP A 246 -24.19 -0.83 2.79
C TRP A 246 -23.87 -0.91 4.29
N GLY A 247 -24.69 -0.26 5.14
CA GLY A 247 -24.54 -0.36 6.60
C GLY A 247 -24.74 -1.78 7.13
N LYS A 248 -25.57 -2.60 6.47
CA LYS A 248 -25.85 -4.00 6.87
C LYS A 248 -24.72 -4.97 6.52
N LEU A 249 -23.77 -4.59 5.66
CA LEU A 249 -22.59 -5.41 5.35
C LEU A 249 -21.54 -5.39 6.47
N TYR A 250 -21.54 -4.35 7.30
CA TYR A 250 -20.54 -4.14 8.35
C TYR A 250 -21.08 -4.36 9.78
N SER A 251 -22.39 -4.33 9.99
CA SER A 251 -23.00 -4.62 11.29
C SER A 251 -24.25 -5.51 11.13
N ASN A 252 -24.39 -6.46 12.05
CA ASN A 252 -25.58 -7.32 12.20
C ASN A 252 -26.61 -6.71 13.16
N GLU A 253 -26.47 -5.44 13.56
CA GLU A 253 -27.43 -4.77 14.43
C GLU A 253 -28.56 -4.20 13.58
N GLY A 254 -29.59 -5.04 13.38
CA GLY A 254 -30.93 -4.65 12.92
C GLY A 254 -31.89 -4.50 14.08
#